data_AF-A0A1M4T1H4-F1
#
_entry.id   AF-A0A1M4T1H4-F1
#
_cell.length_a   1.000
_cell.length_b   1.000
_cell.length_c   1.000
_cell.angle_alpha   90.00
_cell.angle_beta   90.00
_cell.angle_gamma   90.00
#
_symmetry.space_group_name_H-M   'P 1'
#
loop_
_entity.id
_entity.type
_entity.pdbx_description
1 polymer ?
#
loop_
_entity_poly.entity_id
_entity_poly.type
_entity_poly.pdbx_seq_one_letter_code
_entity_poly.pdbx_strand_id
1 'polypeptide(L)'
;MYGLINIGFGNVVIGDRVIAIVNPESSPLKRLKDIAKEEGKLIDATYGRKTRAIVITDSNHIILSAIQPETISGRFMQNFYDVEGALEKIRREVYSK
;
A
#
# COMPACT_ATOMS: atom_id res chain seq x y z
N MET A 1 13.63 0.07 -0.42
CA MET A 1 12.63 0.08 -1.50
C MET A 1 11.58 -0.97 -1.17
N TYR A 2 10.29 -0.68 -1.28
CA TYR A 2 9.21 -1.63 -0.97
C TYR A 2 8.72 -2.42 -2.18
N GLY A 3 8.95 -1.94 -3.41
CA GLY A 3 8.54 -2.64 -4.63
C GLY A 3 7.02 -2.71 -4.77
N LEU A 4 6.50 -3.83 -5.27
CA LEU A 4 5.06 -4.05 -5.43
C LEU A 4 4.46 -4.69 -4.18
N ILE A 5 3.41 -4.09 -3.63
CA ILE A 5 2.71 -4.61 -2.45
C ILE A 5 1.29 -5.01 -2.81
N ASN A 6 0.92 -6.26 -2.53
CA ASN A 6 -0.45 -6.72 -2.65
C ASN A 6 -1.34 -6.05 -1.60
N ILE A 7 -2.45 -5.45 -2.03
CA ILE A 7 -3.44 -4.80 -1.17
C ILE A 7 -4.78 -5.55 -1.14
N GLY A 8 -4.84 -6.77 -1.68
CA GLY A 8 -6.00 -7.66 -1.65
C GLY A 8 -6.56 -7.98 -3.03
N PHE A 9 -7.12 -9.18 -3.19
CA PHE A 9 -7.83 -9.61 -4.41
C PHE A 9 -7.03 -9.46 -5.71
N GLY A 10 -5.71 -9.71 -5.64
CA GLY A 10 -4.81 -9.55 -6.79
C GLY A 10 -4.42 -8.10 -7.10
N ASN A 11 -4.97 -7.10 -6.40
CA ASN A 11 -4.55 -5.71 -6.56
C ASN A 11 -3.19 -5.48 -5.93
N VAL A 12 -2.35 -4.71 -6.63
CA VAL A 12 -1.01 -4.33 -6.18
C VAL A 12 -0.82 -2.82 -6.29
N VAL A 13 0.01 -2.27 -5.41
CA VAL A 13 0.43 -0.86 -5.44
C VAL A 13 1.95 -0.79 -5.48
N ILE A 14 2.49 0.31 -6.01
CA ILE A 14 3.91 0.63 -5.85
C ILE A 14 4.09 1.11 -4.40
N GLY A 15 4.68 0.26 -3.56
CA GLY A 15 4.86 0.52 -2.13
C GLY A 15 5.67 1.79 -1.87
N ASP A 16 6.68 2.08 -2.68
CA ASP A 16 7.51 3.27 -2.57
C ASP A 16 6.75 4.59 -2.80
N ARG A 17 5.52 4.54 -3.30
CA ARG A 17 4.64 5.71 -3.51
C ARG A 17 3.51 5.82 -2.50
N VAL A 18 3.46 4.90 -1.52
CA VAL A 18 2.47 4.92 -0.45
C VAL A 18 2.97 5.79 0.70
N ILE A 19 2.17 6.80 1.06
CA ILE A 19 2.45 7.73 2.15
C ILE A 19 1.82 7.25 3.45
N ALA A 20 0.62 6.66 3.38
CA ALA A 20 -0.09 6.20 4.55
C ALA A 20 -1.05 5.05 4.24
N ILE A 21 -1.27 4.19 5.25
CA ILE A 21 -2.30 3.16 5.27
C ILE A 21 -3.12 3.40 6.54
N VAL A 22 -4.41 3.68 6.38
CA VAL A 22 -5.28 4.11 7.51
C VAL A 22 -6.62 3.37 7.51
N ASN A 23 -7.23 3.26 8.70
CA ASN A 23 -8.58 2.72 8.85
C ASN A 23 -9.62 3.78 8.40
N PRO A 24 -10.62 3.44 7.56
CA PRO A 24 -11.62 4.38 7.00
C PRO A 24 -12.68 4.91 7.99
N GLU A 25 -12.66 4.55 9.27
CA GLU A 25 -13.79 4.77 10.18
C GLU A 25 -14.06 6.24 10.55
N SER A 26 -13.04 7.09 10.54
CA SER A 26 -13.16 8.49 10.98
C SER A 26 -13.89 9.36 9.94
N SER A 27 -14.63 10.37 10.43
CA SER A 27 -15.33 11.33 9.56
C SER A 27 -14.40 12.06 8.57
N PRO A 28 -13.18 12.50 8.95
CA PRO A 28 -12.23 13.09 8.00
C PRO A 28 -11.85 12.14 6.86
N LEU A 29 -11.71 10.84 7.12
CA LEU A 29 -11.33 9.86 6.10
C LEU A 29 -12.48 9.50 5.16
N LYS A 30 -13.71 9.52 5.64
CA LYS A 30 -14.90 9.44 4.78
C LYS A 30 -14.93 10.65 3.83
N ARG A 31 -14.68 11.85 4.33
CA ARG A 31 -14.59 13.07 3.52
C ARG A 31 -13.45 13.02 2.51
N LEU A 32 -12.27 12.50 2.90
CA LEU A 32 -11.12 12.33 2.01
C LEU A 32 -11.47 11.43 0.81
N LYS A 33 -12.18 10.34 1.06
CA LYS A 33 -12.67 9.44 -0.01
C LYS A 33 -13.62 10.18 -0.96
N ASP A 34 -14.54 10.97 -0.44
CA ASP A 34 -15.51 11.69 -1.26
C ASP A 34 -14.83 12.77 -2.12
N ILE A 35 -13.87 13.52 -1.56
CA ILE A 35 -13.03 14.48 -2.31
C ILE A 35 -12.27 13.76 -3.43
N ALA A 36 -11.60 12.64 -3.13
CA ALA A 36 -10.87 11.90 -4.16
C ALA A 36 -11.80 11.36 -5.26
N LYS A 37 -13.05 11.04 -4.94
CA LYS A 37 -14.05 10.64 -5.93
C LYS A 37 -14.42 11.79 -6.85
N GLU A 38 -14.68 12.97 -6.29
CA GLU A 38 -14.98 14.20 -7.05
C GLU A 38 -13.81 14.60 -7.98
N GLU A 39 -12.58 14.42 -7.51
CA GLU A 39 -11.36 14.71 -8.29
C GLU A 39 -10.98 13.60 -9.29
N GLY A 40 -11.72 12.49 -9.37
CA GLY A 40 -11.38 11.35 -10.23
C GLY A 40 -10.12 10.58 -9.82
N LYS A 41 -9.68 10.72 -8.55
CA LYS A 41 -8.48 10.08 -7.97
C LYS A 41 -8.80 8.91 -7.03
N LEU A 42 -10.07 8.56 -6.87
CA LEU A 42 -10.49 7.41 -6.08
C LEU A 42 -10.37 6.12 -6.90
N ILE A 43 -9.64 5.15 -6.36
CA ILE A 43 -9.53 3.80 -6.92
C ILE A 43 -10.20 2.84 -5.93
N ASP A 44 -11.27 2.16 -6.36
CA ASP A 44 -11.94 1.15 -5.54
C ASP A 44 -11.37 -0.24 -5.82
N ALA A 45 -10.53 -0.74 -4.91
CA ALA A 45 -9.91 -2.05 -4.96
C ALA A 45 -10.59 -3.06 -4.01
N THR A 46 -11.83 -2.79 -3.56
CA THR A 46 -12.53 -3.60 -2.55
C THR A 46 -13.28 -4.80 -3.14
N TYR A 47 -13.54 -4.81 -4.46
CA TYR A 47 -14.40 -5.79 -5.13
C TYR A 47 -15.79 -5.90 -4.47
N GLY A 48 -16.40 -4.76 -4.12
CA GLY A 48 -17.73 -4.70 -3.51
C GLY A 48 -17.79 -5.14 -2.04
N ARG A 49 -16.65 -5.45 -1.41
CA ARG A 49 -16.57 -5.76 0.02
C ARG A 49 -16.47 -4.49 0.85
N LYS A 50 -16.72 -4.60 2.16
CA LYS A 50 -16.54 -3.49 3.11
C LYS A 50 -15.12 -2.93 2.99
N THR A 51 -15.00 -1.62 2.81
CA THR A 51 -13.71 -0.92 2.92
C THR A 51 -13.17 -1.09 4.34
N ARG A 52 -11.96 -1.65 4.45
CA ARG A 52 -11.26 -1.87 5.72
C ARG A 52 -10.00 -1.02 5.84
N ALA A 53 -9.43 -0.60 4.72
CA ALA A 53 -8.27 0.29 4.68
C ALA A 53 -8.40 1.32 3.55
N ILE A 54 -7.74 2.45 3.76
CA ILE A 54 -7.46 3.45 2.75
C ILE A 54 -5.94 3.55 2.60
N VAL A 55 -5.46 3.40 1.37
CA VAL A 55 -4.05 3.62 1.01
C VAL A 55 -3.94 4.97 0.33
N ILE A 56 -3.09 5.84 0.88
CA ILE A 56 -2.85 7.20 0.39
C ILE A 56 -1.51 7.21 -0.33
N THR A 57 -1.49 7.73 -1.55
CA THR A 57 -0.27 7.83 -2.37
C THR A 57 0.24 9.26 -2.48
N ASP A 58 1.50 9.41 -2.85
CA ASP A 58 2.16 10.70 -3.11
C ASP A 58 1.50 11.52 -4.25
N SER A 59 0.75 10.86 -5.12
CA SER A 59 0.00 11.44 -6.24
C SER A 59 -1.42 11.87 -5.86
N ASN A 60 -1.75 11.86 -4.56
CA ASN A 60 -3.09 12.10 -4.02
C ASN A 60 -4.16 11.10 -4.47
N HIS A 61 -3.77 9.97 -5.09
CA HIS A 61 -4.71 8.87 -5.30
C HIS A 61 -5.04 8.22 -3.95
N ILE A 62 -6.34 7.95 -3.76
CA ILE A 62 -6.90 7.28 -2.60
C ILE A 62 -7.37 5.92 -3.07
N ILE A 63 -6.79 4.86 -2.52
CA ILE A 63 -7.07 3.49 -2.93
C ILE A 63 -7.79 2.78 -1.78
N LEU A 64 -9.02 2.32 -2.03
CA LEU A 64 -9.81 1.59 -1.06
C LEU A 64 -9.45 0.12 -1.09
N SER A 65 -9.19 -0.47 0.06
CA SER A 65 -8.95 -1.90 0.20
C SER A 65 -9.93 -2.53 1.18
N ALA A 66 -10.33 -3.77 0.89
CA ALA A 66 -11.09 -4.62 1.81
C ALA A 66 -10.19 -5.49 2.71
N ILE A 67 -8.87 -5.27 2.67
CA ILE A 67 -7.88 -5.87 3.58
C ILE A 67 -7.63 -4.89 4.74
N GLN A 68 -7.33 -5.44 5.92
CA GLN A 68 -7.04 -4.65 7.11
C GLN A 68 -5.73 -3.86 6.98
N PRO A 69 -5.65 -2.62 7.52
CA PRO A 69 -4.43 -1.82 7.50
C PRO A 69 -3.21 -2.59 8.02
N GLU A 70 -3.37 -3.31 9.14
CA GLU A 70 -2.30 -4.06 9.80
C GLU A 70 -1.76 -5.18 8.89
N THR A 71 -2.63 -5.85 8.13
CA THR A 71 -2.23 -6.87 7.17
C THR A 71 -1.45 -6.27 6.01
N ILE A 72 -1.87 -5.11 5.50
CA ILE A 72 -1.14 -4.43 4.41
C ILE A 72 0.22 -3.95 4.94
N SER A 73 0.27 -3.31 6.10
CA SER A 73 1.51 -2.88 6.74
C SER A 73 2.48 -4.03 7.00
N GLY A 74 1.98 -5.20 7.41
CA GLY A 74 2.79 -6.40 7.54
C GLY A 74 3.45 -6.84 6.22
N ARG A 75 2.76 -6.69 5.08
CA ARG A 75 3.32 -6.97 3.76
C ARG A 75 4.40 -5.97 3.36
N PHE A 76 4.27 -4.69 3.74
CA PHE A 76 5.33 -3.70 3.57
C PHE A 76 6.58 -4.09 4.36
N MET A 77 6.42 -4.47 5.63
CA MET A 77 7.54 -4.90 6.47
C MET A 77 8.22 -6.15 5.90
N GLN A 78 7.43 -7.17 5.51
CA GLN A 78 7.96 -8.38 4.92
C GLN A 78 8.77 -8.09 3.65
N ASN A 79 8.21 -7.32 2.71
CA ASN A 79 8.88 -7.01 1.46
C ASN A 79 10.14 -6.17 1.68
N PHE A 80 10.12 -5.25 2.65
CA PHE A 80 11.32 -4.50 3.05
C PHE A 80 12.46 -5.44 3.48
N TYR A 81 12.20 -6.37 4.39
CA TYR A 81 13.22 -7.33 4.83
C TYR A 81 13.68 -8.27 3.71
N ASP A 82 12.77 -8.71 2.84
CA ASP A 82 13.11 -9.56 1.71
C ASP A 82 14.05 -8.86 0.72
N VAL A 83 13.77 -7.58 0.41
CA VAL A 83 14.61 -6.75 -0.47
C VAL A 83 15.98 -6.51 0.16
N GLU A 84 16.03 -6.10 1.43
CA GLU A 84 17.31 -5.89 2.13
C GLU A 84 18.14 -7.17 2.19
N GLY A 85 17.52 -8.32 2.49
CA GLY A 85 18.19 -9.62 2.51
C GLY A 85 18.74 -10.05 1.15
N ALA A 86 18.02 -9.73 0.06
CA ALA A 86 18.51 -9.98 -1.30
C ALA A 86 19.70 -9.07 -1.65
N LEU A 87 19.64 -7.79 -1.30
CA LEU A 87 20.72 -6.82 -1.52
C LEU A 87 21.98 -7.20 -0.74
N GLU A 88 21.84 -7.67 0.50
CA GLU A 88 22.98 -8.16 1.29
C GLU A 88 23.69 -9.34 0.64
N LYS A 89 22.94 -10.31 0.11
CA LYS A 89 23.52 -11.48 -0.59
C LYS A 89 24.32 -11.03 -1.81
N ILE A 90 23.72 -10.18 -2.65
CA ILE A 90 24.38 -9.61 -3.82
C ILE A 90 25.66 -8.86 -3.42
N ARG A 91 25.58 -8.06 -2.36
CA ARG A 91 26.74 -7.32 -1.84
C ARG A 91 27.87 -8.26 -1.46
N ARG A 92 27.59 -9.32 -0.69
CA ARG A 92 28.62 -10.29 -0.28
C ARG A 92 29.23 -11.02 -1.47
N GLU A 93 28.43 -11.39 -2.47
CA GLU A 93 28.94 -12.05 -3.69
C GLU A 93 29.87 -11.14 -4.51
N VAL A 94 29.55 -9.83 -4.59
CA VAL A 94 30.35 -8.86 -5.33
C VAL A 94 31.67 -8.54 -4.63
N TYR A 95 31.68 -8.43 -3.30
CA TYR A 95 32.89 -8.05 -2.52
C TYR A 95 33.73 -9.23 -2.02
N SER A 96 33.26 -10.48 -2.17
CA SER A 96 34.06 -11.69 -1.92
C SER A 96 34.81 -12.21 -3.17
N LYS A 97 34.67 -11.55 -4.31
CA LYS A 97 35.51 -11.74 -5.51
C LYS A 97 36.55 -10.62 -5.59
#